data_AF-A0A1F5DCG9-F1
#
_entry.id   AF-A0A1F5DCG9-F1
#
_cell.length_a   1.000
_cell.length_b   1.000
_cell.length_c   1.000
_cell.angle_alpha   90.00
_cell.angle_beta   90.00
_cell.angle_gamma   90.00
#
_symmetry.space_group_name_H-M   'P 1'
#
loop_
_entity.id
_entity.type
_entity.pdbx_description
1 polymer ?
#
loop_
_entity_poly.entity_id
_entity_poly.type
_entity_poly.pdbx_seq_one_letter_code
_entity_poly.pdbx_strand_id
1 'polypeptide(L)'
;MAVPVGKPNVQNLLIGAGVILLVIAGFFYFRSRDVAEPTTLSPEEIIVQEEGAVKRTGELVEALSEEEVKVLKQETESVLSSAGETTALKTVAEIRASGQAKRAFSDGKFYFKLDAEGLILPEKGYFYEGWLKKGDDYLSVGRLEVGEGGQGSLFYTVSSDKSDYAAVLVTLEPENGDPSPASTILEGDF
;
A
#
# COMPACT_ATOMS: atom_id res chain seq x y z
N MET A 1 -19.52 -1.43 -81.02
CA MET A 1 -19.48 -2.62 -80.14
C MET A 1 -19.79 -2.15 -78.73
N ALA A 2 -20.87 -2.64 -78.11
CA ALA A 2 -21.21 -2.36 -76.71
C ALA A 2 -21.16 -3.67 -75.92
N VAL A 3 -20.42 -3.67 -74.82
CA VAL A 3 -20.24 -4.84 -73.93
C VAL A 3 -21.40 -4.85 -72.91
N PRO A 4 -22.10 -5.97 -72.71
CA PRO A 4 -23.16 -6.05 -71.71
C PRO A 4 -22.57 -6.15 -70.30
N VAL A 5 -23.01 -5.26 -69.41
CA VAL A 5 -22.67 -5.28 -67.98
C VAL A 5 -23.64 -6.25 -67.27
N GLY A 6 -23.08 -7.31 -66.67
CA GLY A 6 -23.84 -8.29 -65.90
C GLY A 6 -24.38 -7.69 -64.60
N LYS A 7 -25.69 -7.85 -64.34
CA LYS A 7 -26.32 -7.43 -63.08
C LYS A 7 -25.80 -8.28 -61.91
N PRO A 8 -25.38 -7.68 -60.79
CA PRO A 8 -24.92 -8.44 -59.63
C PRO A 8 -26.07 -9.18 -58.95
N ASN A 9 -25.84 -10.46 -58.62
CA ASN A 9 -26.79 -11.32 -57.93
C ASN A 9 -26.88 -10.94 -56.44
N VAL A 10 -27.99 -10.31 -56.08
CA VAL A 10 -28.28 -9.78 -54.74
C VAL A 10 -28.23 -10.86 -53.64
N GLN A 11 -28.46 -12.13 -54.00
CA GLN A 11 -28.40 -13.26 -53.06
C GLN A 11 -27.00 -13.50 -52.48
N ASN A 12 -25.93 -13.28 -53.24
CA ASN A 12 -24.56 -13.47 -52.76
C ASN A 12 -24.11 -12.32 -51.82
N LEU A 13 -24.75 -11.15 -51.93
CA LEU A 13 -24.47 -10.00 -51.09
C LEU A 13 -25.06 -10.18 -49.67
N LEU A 14 -26.26 -10.77 -49.58
CA LEU A 14 -26.94 -11.02 -48.29
C LEU A 14 -26.24 -12.10 -47.46
N ILE A 15 -25.74 -13.16 -48.10
CA ILE A 15 -25.01 -14.23 -47.41
C ILE A 15 -23.66 -13.72 -46.89
N GLY A 16 -22.95 -12.88 -47.66
CA GLY A 16 -21.69 -12.27 -47.22
C GLY A 16 -21.86 -11.31 -46.03
N ALA A 17 -22.94 -10.50 -46.03
CA ALA A 17 -23.21 -9.57 -44.93
C ALA A 17 -23.55 -10.28 -43.61
N GLY A 18 -24.27 -11.41 -43.66
CA GLY A 18 -24.63 -12.19 -42.47
C GLY A 18 -23.43 -12.81 -41.76
N VAL A 19 -22.46 -13.34 -42.52
CA VAL A 19 -21.23 -13.94 -41.95
C VAL A 19 -20.36 -12.87 -41.29
N ILE A 20 -20.24 -11.69 -41.91
CA ILE A 20 -19.48 -10.57 -41.33
C ILE A 20 -20.09 -10.11 -40.00
N LEU A 21 -21.42 -10.02 -39.91
CA LEU A 21 -22.09 -9.65 -38.67
C LEU A 21 -21.89 -10.69 -37.55
N LEU A 22 -21.88 -11.99 -37.87
CA LEU A 22 -21.61 -13.04 -36.89
C LEU A 22 -20.15 -13.04 -36.43
N VAL A 23 -19.19 -12.72 -37.31
CA VAL A 23 -17.78 -12.58 -36.93
C VAL A 23 -17.57 -11.33 -36.06
N ILE A 24 -18.23 -10.21 -36.37
CA ILE A 24 -18.18 -9.00 -35.54
C ILE A 24 -18.84 -9.25 -34.18
N ALA A 25 -20.03 -9.87 -34.15
CA ALA A 25 -20.71 -10.21 -32.90
C ALA A 25 -19.90 -11.21 -32.07
N GLY A 26 -19.29 -12.21 -32.71
CA GLY A 26 -18.37 -13.15 -32.06
C GLY A 26 -17.12 -12.47 -31.52
N PHE A 27 -16.52 -11.54 -32.26
CA PHE A 27 -15.36 -10.76 -31.83
C PHE A 27 -15.69 -9.85 -30.64
N PHE A 28 -16.84 -9.17 -30.66
CA PHE A 28 -17.31 -8.38 -29.52
C PHE A 28 -17.67 -9.24 -28.32
N TYR A 29 -18.30 -10.40 -28.54
CA TYR A 29 -18.62 -11.37 -27.48
C TYR A 29 -17.35 -11.96 -26.85
N PHE A 30 -16.31 -12.25 -27.65
CA PHE A 30 -15.04 -12.77 -27.14
C PHE A 30 -14.23 -11.69 -26.42
N ARG A 31 -14.16 -10.47 -26.98
CA ARG A 31 -13.52 -9.31 -26.31
C ARG A 31 -14.22 -8.92 -25.01
N SER A 32 -15.53 -9.17 -24.91
CA SER A 32 -16.32 -8.96 -23.69
C SER A 32 -16.06 -10.00 -22.59
N ARG A 33 -15.32 -11.09 -22.84
CA ARG A 33 -15.10 -12.16 -21.84
C ARG A 33 -13.75 -12.14 -21.15
N ASP A 34 -12.81 -11.29 -21.57
CA ASP A 34 -11.48 -11.18 -20.96
C ASP A 34 -11.35 -10.08 -19.89
N VAL A 35 -12.47 -9.56 -19.37
CA VAL A 35 -12.45 -8.76 -18.14
C VAL A 35 -13.43 -9.38 -17.16
N ALA A 36 -13.01 -10.50 -16.58
CA ALA A 36 -13.47 -10.84 -15.25
C ALA A 36 -13.03 -9.67 -14.35
N GLU A 37 -13.97 -8.85 -13.88
CA GLU A 37 -13.65 -7.90 -12.82
C GLU A 37 -13.25 -8.72 -11.59
N PRO A 38 -12.00 -8.60 -11.07
CA PRO A 38 -11.75 -9.05 -9.72
C PRO A 38 -12.47 -8.06 -8.81
N THR A 39 -13.73 -8.37 -8.48
CA THR A 39 -14.53 -7.65 -7.48
C THR A 39 -14.03 -8.01 -6.09
N THR A 40 -12.78 -7.62 -5.80
CA THR A 40 -12.22 -7.44 -4.47
C THR A 40 -11.23 -6.30 -4.62
N LEU A 41 -11.65 -5.06 -4.33
CA LEU A 41 -10.71 -3.96 -4.17
C LEU A 41 -9.72 -4.41 -3.09
N SER A 42 -8.48 -4.72 -3.49
CA SER A 42 -7.41 -4.95 -2.53
C SER A 42 -7.35 -3.73 -1.61
N PRO A 43 -7.09 -3.90 -0.30
CA PRO A 43 -6.86 -2.77 0.59
C PRO A 43 -5.85 -1.82 -0.05
N GLU A 44 -6.21 -0.55 -0.11
CA GLU A 44 -5.29 0.50 -0.52
C GLU A 44 -4.43 0.80 0.70
N GLU A 45 -3.12 0.58 0.58
CA GLU A 45 -2.15 0.79 1.64
C GLU A 45 -1.15 1.84 1.19
N ILE A 46 -0.87 2.81 2.05
CA ILE A 46 0.08 3.87 1.77
C ILE A 46 1.08 3.94 2.91
N ILE A 47 2.35 3.76 2.55
CA ILE A 47 3.49 3.88 3.44
C ILE A 47 4.25 5.14 3.04
N VAL A 48 4.47 6.03 4.00
CA VAL A 48 5.13 7.32 3.76
C VAL A 48 6.44 7.41 4.53
N GLN A 49 7.54 7.56 3.78
CA GLN A 49 8.91 7.75 4.28
C GLN A 49 9.53 8.97 3.53
N GLU A 50 10.67 9.54 3.96
CA GLU A 50 11.31 10.71 3.30
C GLU A 50 12.03 10.36 1.99
N GLU A 51 12.56 9.14 1.81
CA GLU A 51 13.11 8.60 0.56
C GLU A 51 12.00 8.34 -0.49
N GLY A 52 10.74 8.38 -0.07
CA GLY A 52 9.56 8.32 -0.93
C GLY A 52 8.36 7.72 -0.21
N ALA A 53 7.16 8.05 -0.69
CA ALA A 53 5.96 7.33 -0.30
C ALA A 53 5.48 6.45 -1.43
N VAL A 54 4.89 5.34 -1.03
CA VAL A 54 4.45 4.30 -1.96
C VAL A 54 3.00 3.97 -1.65
N LYS A 55 2.17 4.01 -2.69
CA LYS A 55 0.81 3.49 -2.67
C LYS A 55 0.82 2.08 -3.23
N ARG A 56 0.29 1.13 -2.45
CA ARG A 56 0.12 -0.26 -2.82
C ARG A 56 -1.35 -0.56 -3.00
N THR A 57 -1.72 -1.05 -4.19
CA THR A 57 -3.07 -1.53 -4.49
C THR A 57 -2.98 -2.90 -5.15
N GLY A 58 -3.10 -3.97 -4.35
CA GLY A 58 -2.82 -5.33 -4.80
C GLY A 58 -1.34 -5.53 -5.10
N GLU A 59 -1.01 -5.98 -6.31
CA GLU A 59 0.39 -6.15 -6.75
C GLU A 59 1.02 -4.85 -7.31
N LEU A 60 0.22 -3.80 -7.48
CA LEU A 60 0.66 -2.55 -8.09
C LEU A 60 1.22 -1.61 -7.02
N VAL A 61 2.43 -1.11 -7.28
CA VAL A 61 3.23 -0.27 -6.40
C VAL A 61 3.55 1.02 -7.14
N GLU A 62 2.97 2.13 -6.70
CA GLU A 62 3.16 3.45 -7.31
C GLU A 62 3.86 4.40 -6.34
N ALA A 63 4.90 5.08 -6.82
CA ALA A 63 5.54 6.16 -6.08
C ALA A 63 4.61 7.40 -6.10
N LEU A 64 4.37 7.98 -4.94
CA LEU A 64 3.57 9.19 -4.81
C LEU A 64 4.44 10.44 -5.04
N SER A 65 3.82 11.49 -5.57
CA SER A 65 4.47 12.80 -5.66
C SER A 65 4.66 13.43 -4.28
N GLU A 66 5.65 14.31 -4.14
CA GLU A 66 5.93 15.01 -2.88
C GLU A 66 4.70 15.75 -2.31
N GLU A 67 3.85 16.28 -3.19
CA GLU A 67 2.64 16.99 -2.75
C GLU A 67 1.56 16.02 -2.24
N GLU A 68 1.39 14.86 -2.86
CA GLU A 68 0.51 13.81 -2.35
C GLU A 68 0.98 13.33 -0.97
N VAL A 69 2.30 13.13 -0.81
CA VAL A 69 2.92 12.79 0.47
C VAL A 69 2.62 13.81 1.54
N LYS A 70 2.80 15.09 1.23
CA LYS A 70 2.56 16.18 2.16
C LYS A 70 1.08 16.25 2.57
N VAL A 71 0.15 16.10 1.63
CA VAL A 71 -1.29 16.05 1.91
C VAL A 71 -1.63 14.88 2.83
N LEU A 72 -1.08 13.68 2.57
CA LEU A 72 -1.30 12.50 3.41
C LEU A 72 -0.74 12.65 4.82
N LYS A 73 0.46 13.21 4.97
CA LYS A 73 1.04 13.53 6.29
C LYS A 73 0.13 14.50 7.06
N GLN A 74 -0.33 15.56 6.40
CA GLN A 74 -1.23 16.55 7.01
C GLN A 74 -2.59 15.96 7.41
N GLU A 75 -3.20 15.14 6.55
CA GLU A 75 -4.44 14.40 6.83
C GLU A 75 -4.23 13.50 8.06
N THR A 76 -3.17 12.70 8.05
CA THR A 76 -2.83 11.77 9.14
C THR A 76 -2.63 12.52 10.46
N GLU A 77 -1.85 13.59 10.48
CA GLU A 77 -1.64 14.38 11.70
C GLU A 77 -2.93 15.05 12.19
N SER A 78 -3.79 15.51 11.29
CA SER A 78 -5.08 16.11 11.64
C SER A 78 -6.01 15.10 12.32
N VAL A 79 -6.13 13.90 11.76
CA VAL A 79 -6.95 12.83 12.34
C VAL A 79 -6.37 12.38 13.69
N LEU A 80 -5.07 12.11 13.76
CA LEU A 80 -4.42 11.66 14.99
C LEU A 80 -4.46 12.70 16.11
N SER A 81 -4.45 14.00 15.78
CA SER A 81 -4.56 15.06 16.80
C SER A 81 -5.97 15.20 17.38
N SER A 82 -7.00 14.78 16.66
CA SER A 82 -8.40 14.91 17.09
C SER A 82 -8.94 13.64 17.76
N ALA A 83 -8.51 12.47 17.31
CA ALA A 83 -9.06 11.17 17.74
C ALA A 83 -7.98 10.08 17.99
N GLY A 84 -6.70 10.44 18.01
CA GLY A 84 -5.61 9.48 18.13
C GLY A 84 -5.47 8.87 19.53
N GLU A 85 -5.53 7.55 19.60
CA GLU A 85 -4.98 6.81 20.73
C GLU A 85 -3.45 6.85 20.66
N THR A 86 -2.79 7.06 21.80
CA THR A 86 -1.33 7.24 21.88
C THR A 86 -0.73 6.23 22.84
N THR A 87 0.39 5.63 22.45
CA THR A 87 1.22 4.83 23.36
C THR A 87 2.68 5.29 23.32
N ALA A 88 3.37 5.09 24.44
CA ALA A 88 4.81 5.33 24.56
C ALA A 88 5.56 4.01 24.36
N LEU A 89 6.60 4.02 23.52
CA LEU A 89 7.45 2.87 23.32
C LEU A 89 8.69 2.97 24.21
N LYS A 90 9.03 1.86 24.86
CA LYS A 90 10.19 1.74 25.74
C LYS A 90 11.25 0.88 25.07
N THR A 91 12.51 1.22 25.33
CA THR A 91 13.63 0.37 24.92
C THR A 91 13.57 -0.98 25.63
N VAL A 92 13.78 -2.03 24.86
CA VAL A 92 14.02 -3.40 25.36
C VAL A 92 15.47 -3.84 25.12
N ALA A 93 16.24 -3.03 24.40
CA ALA A 93 17.66 -3.22 24.14
C ALA A 93 18.53 -2.39 25.09
N GLU A 94 19.83 -2.63 25.12
CA GLU A 94 20.80 -1.88 25.94
C GLU A 94 21.08 -0.44 25.41
N ILE A 95 20.23 0.08 24.54
CA ILE A 95 20.32 1.44 23.99
C ILE A 95 19.34 2.38 24.69
N ARG A 96 19.66 3.67 24.77
CA ARG A 96 18.77 4.71 25.31
C ARG A 96 17.89 5.31 24.21
N ALA A 97 17.07 4.47 23.60
CA ALA A 97 16.06 4.89 22.65
C ALA A 97 14.67 4.98 23.31
N SER A 98 13.79 5.76 22.71
CA SER A 98 12.38 5.84 23.10
C SER A 98 11.53 6.16 21.88
N GLY A 99 10.23 5.94 21.97
CA GLY A 99 9.32 6.35 20.90
C GLY A 99 7.92 6.65 21.38
N GLN A 100 7.10 7.10 20.44
CA GLN A 100 5.67 7.29 20.59
C GLN A 100 4.98 6.80 19.33
N ALA A 101 3.91 6.04 19.48
CA ALA A 101 3.03 5.69 18.38
C ALA A 101 1.64 6.27 18.63
N LYS A 102 0.98 6.67 17.54
CA LYS A 102 -0.40 7.12 17.53
C LYS A 102 -1.17 6.37 16.47
N ARG A 103 -2.42 6.03 16.78
CA ARG A 103 -3.34 5.42 15.82
C ARG A 103 -4.75 5.96 15.91
N ALA A 104 -5.48 5.90 14.81
CA ALA A 104 -6.91 6.16 14.77
C ALA A 104 -7.54 5.40 13.60
N PHE A 105 -8.81 5.03 13.75
CA PHE A 105 -9.64 4.58 12.63
C PHE A 105 -10.77 5.58 12.44
N SER A 106 -10.79 6.26 11.28
CA SER A 106 -11.80 7.26 10.93
C SER A 106 -12.16 7.15 9.47
N ASP A 107 -13.45 7.31 9.15
CA ASP A 107 -13.96 7.35 7.78
C ASP A 107 -13.53 6.14 6.92
N GLY A 108 -13.43 4.96 7.54
CA GLY A 108 -13.02 3.72 6.85
C GLY A 108 -11.52 3.59 6.59
N LYS A 109 -10.70 4.53 7.09
CA LYS A 109 -9.24 4.50 6.95
C LYS A 109 -8.57 4.41 8.33
N PHE A 110 -7.59 3.53 8.44
CA PHE A 110 -6.68 3.45 9.57
C PHE A 110 -5.50 4.40 9.34
N TYR A 111 -5.16 5.16 10.37
CA TYR A 111 -4.08 6.13 10.40
C TYR A 111 -3.11 5.73 11.50
N PHE A 112 -1.83 5.72 11.18
CA PHE A 112 -0.78 5.41 12.13
C PHE A 112 0.43 6.32 11.91
N LYS A 113 1.00 6.77 13.02
CA LYS A 113 2.27 7.49 13.04
C LYS A 113 3.14 6.90 14.14
N LEU A 114 4.41 6.72 13.83
CA LEU A 114 5.44 6.31 14.78
C LEU A 114 6.57 7.32 14.72
N ASP A 115 6.95 7.84 15.88
CA ASP A 115 8.12 8.69 16.07
C ASP A 115 9.05 8.01 17.07
N ALA A 116 10.35 7.96 16.76
CA ALA A 116 11.39 7.38 17.59
C ALA A 116 12.57 8.35 17.72
N GLU A 117 13.25 8.29 18.87
CA GLU A 117 14.40 9.11 19.20
C GLU A 117 15.49 8.28 19.88
N GLY A 118 16.73 8.72 19.75
CA GLY A 118 17.89 8.05 20.36
C GLY A 118 18.23 6.71 19.71
N LEU A 119 17.76 6.46 18.48
CA LEU A 119 18.17 5.32 17.69
C LEU A 119 19.64 5.49 17.26
N ILE A 120 20.38 4.39 17.21
CA ILE A 120 21.76 4.38 16.72
C ILE A 120 21.69 4.22 15.20
N LEU A 121 22.48 4.98 14.44
CA LEU A 121 22.52 4.82 12.98
C LEU A 121 22.83 3.34 12.64
N PRO A 122 22.00 2.66 11.85
CA PRO A 122 22.20 1.25 11.58
C PRO A 122 23.46 1.02 10.77
N GLU A 123 24.12 -0.11 10.99
CA GLU A 123 25.25 -0.54 10.17
C GLU A 123 24.79 -0.83 8.74
N LYS A 124 25.73 -0.81 7.78
CA LYS A 124 25.42 -1.12 6.38
C LYS A 124 24.77 -2.51 6.29
N GLY A 125 23.62 -2.58 5.61
CA GLY A 125 22.84 -3.81 5.46
C GLY A 125 21.85 -4.04 6.59
N TYR A 126 21.62 -3.05 7.46
CA TYR A 126 20.55 -3.04 8.45
C TYR A 126 19.68 -1.80 8.31
N PHE A 127 18.42 -1.91 8.75
CA PHE A 127 17.47 -0.80 8.81
C PHE A 127 16.52 -0.99 10.00
N TYR A 128 15.84 0.08 10.38
CA TYR A 128 14.78 -0.01 11.38
C TYR A 128 13.43 -0.21 10.71
N GLU A 129 12.56 -1.04 11.28
CA GLU A 129 11.21 -1.30 10.78
C GLU A 129 10.18 -1.18 11.89
N GLY A 130 9.04 -0.56 11.56
CA GLY A 130 7.89 -0.47 12.44
C GLY A 130 6.95 -1.65 12.20
N TRP A 131 6.42 -2.22 13.29
CA TRP A 131 5.48 -3.33 13.26
C TRP A 131 4.27 -3.07 14.14
N LEU A 132 3.11 -3.49 13.67
CA LEU A 132 1.92 -3.69 14.50
C LEU A 132 1.82 -5.18 14.86
N LYS A 133 1.41 -5.49 16.09
CA LYS A 133 1.29 -6.87 16.58
C LYS A 133 -0.08 -7.20 17.15
N LYS A 134 -0.58 -8.40 16.81
CA LYS A 134 -1.85 -8.98 17.30
C LYS A 134 -1.64 -10.46 17.65
N GLY A 135 -1.39 -10.75 18.93
CA GLY A 135 -1.03 -12.11 19.35
C GLY A 135 0.31 -12.51 18.72
N ASP A 136 0.32 -13.56 17.90
CA ASP A 136 1.48 -14.02 17.13
C ASP A 136 1.53 -13.44 15.70
N ASP A 137 0.55 -12.62 15.32
CA ASP A 137 0.51 -11.94 14.01
C ASP A 137 1.27 -10.63 14.04
N TYR A 138 2.02 -10.37 12.96
CA TYR A 138 2.87 -9.19 12.80
C TYR A 138 2.59 -8.55 11.44
N LEU A 139 2.35 -7.25 11.45
CA LEU A 139 2.13 -6.44 10.25
C LEU A 139 3.23 -5.38 10.18
N SER A 140 4.10 -5.48 9.18
CA SER A 140 5.03 -4.39 8.86
C SER A 140 4.22 -3.16 8.45
N VAL A 141 4.56 -2.02 9.04
CA VAL A 141 4.00 -0.70 8.68
C VAL A 141 5.01 0.15 7.92
N GLY A 142 6.20 -0.38 7.66
CA GLY A 142 7.26 0.25 6.86
C GLY A 142 8.56 0.52 7.61
N ARG A 143 9.57 0.91 6.84
CA ARG A 143 10.91 1.23 7.34
C ARG A 143 10.90 2.61 7.99
N LEU A 144 11.59 2.74 9.12
CA LEU A 144 11.89 4.04 9.70
C LEU A 144 13.13 4.59 9.02
N GLU A 145 13.05 5.83 8.60
CA GLU A 145 14.21 6.58 8.18
C GLU A 145 14.83 7.25 9.39
N VAL A 146 16.07 6.88 9.69
CA VAL A 146 16.78 7.37 10.87
C VAL A 146 17.80 8.42 10.45
N GLY A 147 17.59 9.66 10.86
CA GLY A 147 18.53 10.75 10.64
C GLY A 147 19.79 10.62 11.50
N GLU A 148 20.82 11.43 11.20
CA GLU A 148 22.09 11.41 11.94
C GLU A 148 21.95 11.67 13.46
N GLY A 149 20.88 12.33 13.88
CA GLY A 149 20.57 12.58 15.29
C GLY A 149 19.81 11.45 16.00
N GLY A 150 19.56 10.32 15.32
CA GLY A 150 18.84 9.18 15.87
C GLY A 150 17.33 9.36 15.95
N GLN A 151 16.78 10.37 15.27
CA GLN A 151 15.34 10.54 15.09
C GLN A 151 14.87 9.69 13.92
N GLY A 152 13.74 9.02 14.07
CA GLY A 152 13.04 8.39 12.95
C GLY A 152 11.53 8.60 13.02
N SER A 153 10.90 8.73 11.86
CA SER A 153 9.45 8.90 11.74
C SER A 153 8.90 8.04 10.61
N LEU A 154 7.68 7.56 10.78
CA LEU A 154 6.97 6.73 9.82
C LEU A 154 5.48 7.07 9.86
N PHE A 155 4.85 7.16 8.69
CA PHE A 155 3.40 7.22 8.59
C PHE A 155 2.90 6.04 7.77
N TYR A 156 1.78 5.47 8.22
CA TYR A 156 1.11 4.34 7.61
C TYR A 156 -0.38 4.61 7.56
N THR A 157 -0.99 4.37 6.40
CA THR A 157 -2.45 4.42 6.27
C THR A 157 -2.97 3.26 5.42
N VAL A 158 -4.15 2.75 5.77
CA VAL A 158 -4.78 1.66 5.01
C VAL A 158 -6.31 1.74 5.10
N SER A 159 -7.01 1.34 4.04
CA SER A 159 -8.50 1.35 3.97
C SER A 159 -9.20 0.23 4.77
N SER A 160 -8.54 -0.33 5.78
CA SER A 160 -9.06 -1.39 6.64
C SER A 160 -8.74 -1.09 8.10
N ASP A 161 -9.63 -1.43 9.03
CA ASP A 161 -9.36 -1.24 10.45
C ASP A 161 -8.25 -2.18 10.95
N LYS A 162 -7.25 -1.62 11.62
CA LYS A 162 -6.12 -2.32 12.26
C LYS A 162 -6.04 -2.05 13.77
N SER A 163 -7.10 -1.52 14.36
CA SER A 163 -7.15 -1.16 15.79
C SER A 163 -7.05 -2.37 16.73
N ASP A 164 -7.24 -3.58 16.22
CA ASP A 164 -7.09 -4.84 16.96
C ASP A 164 -5.62 -5.30 17.12
N TYR A 165 -4.67 -4.66 16.44
CA TYR A 165 -3.24 -4.83 16.70
C TYR A 165 -2.84 -4.06 17.97
N ALA A 166 -2.92 -4.73 19.12
CA ALA A 166 -2.79 -4.12 20.44
C ALA A 166 -1.37 -3.65 20.81
N ALA A 167 -0.34 -3.98 20.02
CA ALA A 167 1.03 -3.59 20.31
C ALA A 167 1.75 -3.06 19.07
N VAL A 168 2.81 -2.29 19.32
CA VAL A 168 3.71 -1.72 18.32
C VAL A 168 5.15 -2.05 18.68
N LEU A 169 5.95 -2.38 17.67
CA LEU A 169 7.37 -2.66 17.82
C LEU A 169 8.18 -1.82 16.84
N VAL A 170 9.42 -1.53 17.24
CA VAL A 170 10.49 -1.12 16.33
C VAL A 170 11.58 -2.16 16.41
N THR A 171 11.96 -2.72 15.27
CA THR A 171 13.01 -3.73 15.17
C THR A 171 14.21 -3.20 14.38
N LEU A 172 15.36 -3.83 14.58
CA LEU A 172 16.54 -3.70 13.73
C LEU A 172 16.60 -4.93 12.81
N GLU A 173 16.40 -4.71 11.52
CA GLU A 173 16.25 -5.72 10.49
C GLU A 173 17.49 -5.81 9.59
N PRO A 174 17.96 -7.03 9.24
CA PRO A 174 18.94 -7.20 8.18
C PRO A 174 18.30 -7.07 6.78
N GLU A 175 19.04 -6.59 5.79
CA GLU A 175 18.64 -6.57 4.38
C GLU A 175 18.76 -7.97 3.73
N ASN A 176 18.03 -8.95 4.25
CA ASN A 176 18.04 -10.33 3.77
C ASN A 176 16.71 -10.79 3.14
N GLY A 177 15.66 -9.97 3.22
CA GLY A 177 14.33 -10.27 2.69
C GLY A 177 13.48 -11.20 3.55
N ASP A 178 13.86 -11.45 4.82
CA ASP A 178 13.00 -12.14 5.78
C ASP A 178 11.80 -11.24 6.12
N PRO A 179 10.54 -11.72 5.96
CA PRO A 179 9.36 -10.95 6.28
C PRO A 179 9.01 -10.96 7.79
N SER A 180 9.80 -11.63 8.63
CA SER A 180 9.54 -11.76 10.07
C SER A 180 10.31 -10.70 10.86
N PRO A 181 9.77 -10.16 11.96
CA PRO A 181 10.51 -9.23 12.80
C PRO A 181 11.78 -9.86 13.38
N ALA A 182 12.91 -9.18 13.27
CA ALA A 182 14.19 -9.60 13.83
C ALA A 182 14.37 -9.09 15.28
N SER A 183 15.34 -8.21 15.53
CA SER A 183 15.71 -7.81 16.90
C SER A 183 14.84 -6.64 17.36
N THR A 184 14.00 -6.85 18.37
CA THR A 184 13.19 -5.77 18.95
C THR A 184 14.06 -4.76 19.69
N ILE A 185 13.82 -3.48 19.41
CA ILE A 185 14.54 -2.35 19.97
C ILE A 185 13.60 -1.52 20.85
N LEU A 186 12.41 -1.21 20.34
CA LEU A 186 11.36 -0.51 21.08
C LEU A 186 10.07 -1.34 21.06
N GLU A 187 9.30 -1.30 22.14
CA GLU A 187 7.97 -1.92 22.24
C GLU A 187 7.01 -1.03 23.04
N GLY A 188 5.74 -1.04 22.66
CA GLY A 188 4.65 -0.39 23.39
C GLY A 188 3.31 -1.04 23.12
N ASP A 189 2.38 -0.92 24.07
CA ASP A 189 1.01 -1.43 23.99
C ASP A 189 0.02 -0.27 23.92
N PHE A 190 -1.00 -0.39 23.06
CA PHE A 190 -2.10 0.58 22.96
C PHE A 190 -3.14 0.33 24.06
#